data_AF-A0A4Q5QJ26-F1
#
_entry.id   AF-A0A4Q5QJ26-F1
#
_cell.length_a   1.000
_cell.length_b   1.000
_cell.length_c   1.000
_cell.angle_alpha   90.00
_cell.angle_beta   90.00
_cell.angle_gamma   90.00
#
_symmetry.space_group_name_H-M   'P 1'
#
loop_
_entity.id
_entity.type
_entity.pdbx_description
1 polymer ?
#
loop_
_entity_poly.entity_id
_entity_poly.type
_entity_poly.pdbx_seq_one_letter_code
_entity_poly.pdbx_strand_id
1 'polypeptide(L)'
;AEGREAASAETTSEEGDDYVPETAAPDFATLDLESQAAYLIDLLHRPDARRNRQQIFELNRQYETNVAAARAASRQKLAEDANAPQEFSFQPPASQTELNKALQDFREGRARDAKSEDQNRGQNLARKQELLGQLRQLVESAETKDSSQKLKQLQADWKATGPVPQNDSQETWNTYHGLLDRYYANQGRFYELKELDRRRNQEAKEALIGRAEALLAVPGINKALDELKKLHEEWKHIGPVPGEQREPLWQRFLAASEAVHLRRKEFVDVRSAQETENLKVKQALLERVLPFAEFSTERVNEWRSRTDELQEIKKEWEAAGPVPRAQADQLNKQYWNA
;
A
#
# COMPACT_ATOMS: atom_id res chain seq x y z
N ALA A 1 -8.63 0.57 -15.16
CA ALA A 1 -8.62 1.39 -16.38
C ALA A 1 -8.25 2.80 -15.97
N GLU A 2 -7.59 3.55 -16.84
CA GLU A 2 -6.92 4.84 -16.61
C GLU A 2 -5.50 4.71 -16.05
N GLY A 3 -4.54 5.32 -16.75
CA GLY A 3 -3.12 5.35 -16.39
C GLY A 3 -2.15 4.69 -17.39
N ARG A 4 -2.53 4.48 -18.65
CA ARG A 4 -1.55 4.32 -19.75
C ARG A 4 -1.48 5.63 -20.51
N GLU A 5 -0.90 6.64 -19.88
CA GLU A 5 -0.35 7.77 -20.60
C GLU A 5 1.05 7.35 -21.05
N ALA A 6 1.19 7.20 -22.36
CA ALA A 6 2.46 6.99 -23.01
C ALA A 6 3.34 8.21 -22.73
N ALA A 7 4.18 8.11 -21.70
CA ALA A 7 5.31 9.01 -21.53
C ALA A 7 6.29 8.69 -22.67
N SER A 8 6.13 9.43 -23.75
CA SER A 8 7.10 9.61 -24.81
C SER A 8 8.49 9.62 -24.21
N ALA A 9 9.37 8.78 -24.76
CA ALA A 9 10.79 8.93 -24.58
C ALA A 9 11.16 10.36 -24.98
N GLU A 10 11.29 11.25 -24.00
CA GLU A 10 12.17 12.41 -24.10
C GLU A 10 13.59 11.84 -24.15
N THR A 11 13.95 11.33 -25.33
CA THR A 11 15.28 11.54 -25.87
C THR A 11 15.52 13.04 -25.75
N THR A 12 16.20 13.44 -24.69
CA THR A 12 16.97 14.66 -24.63
C THR A 12 18.12 14.51 -25.64
N SER A 13 17.76 14.50 -26.92
CA SER A 13 18.63 14.96 -27.98
C SER A 13 18.63 16.49 -27.91
N GLU A 14 19.19 17.02 -26.84
CA GLU A 14 19.63 18.41 -26.77
C GLU A 14 21.17 18.44 -26.94
N GLU A 15 21.65 17.76 -27.99
CA GLU A 15 22.66 18.36 -28.84
C GLU A 15 21.92 19.10 -29.97
N GLY A 16 20.98 19.96 -29.59
CA GLY A 16 20.56 21.03 -30.47
C GLY A 16 21.72 22.01 -30.51
N ASP A 17 22.16 22.37 -31.70
CA ASP A 17 22.74 23.69 -31.94
C ASP A 17 21.78 24.72 -31.32
N ASP A 18 21.98 25.01 -30.04
CA ASP A 18 21.35 26.13 -29.38
C ASP A 18 21.84 27.33 -30.18
N TYR A 19 20.98 27.89 -31.02
CA TYR A 19 21.23 29.12 -31.73
C TYR A 19 21.45 30.19 -30.66
N VAL A 20 22.70 30.37 -30.25
CA VAL A 20 23.09 31.42 -29.34
C VAL A 20 23.08 32.68 -30.20
N PRO A 21 22.26 33.69 -29.88
CA PRO A 21 22.27 34.93 -30.64
C PRO A 21 23.70 35.45 -30.63
N GLU A 22 24.32 35.50 -31.81
CA GLU A 22 25.65 36.07 -32.00
C GLU A 22 25.65 37.42 -31.29
N THR A 23 26.58 37.59 -30.35
CA THR A 23 26.78 38.92 -29.80
C THR A 23 27.16 39.80 -30.98
N ALA A 24 26.42 40.91 -31.17
CA ALA A 24 26.60 41.79 -32.32
C ALA A 24 28.08 42.14 -32.44
N ALA A 25 28.75 41.55 -33.42
CA ALA A 25 30.16 41.73 -33.64
C ALA A 25 30.32 43.03 -34.44
N PRO A 26 31.12 44.00 -33.97
CA PRO A 26 31.63 45.02 -34.86
C PRO A 26 32.40 44.34 -36.01
N ASP A 27 32.68 45.07 -37.09
CA ASP A 27 33.52 44.56 -38.17
C ASP A 27 34.95 44.34 -37.64
N PHE A 28 35.18 43.17 -37.06
CA PHE A 28 36.36 42.82 -36.29
C PHE A 28 37.65 42.88 -37.13
N ALA A 29 37.51 42.65 -38.44
CA ALA A 29 38.60 42.74 -39.40
C ALA A 29 39.05 44.19 -39.68
N THR A 30 38.18 45.18 -39.45
CA THR A 30 38.50 46.60 -39.64
C THR A 30 39.09 47.29 -38.42
N LEU A 31 39.00 46.65 -37.24
CA LEU A 31 39.60 47.15 -36.01
C LEU A 31 41.13 47.03 -36.04
N ASP A 32 41.82 47.94 -35.34
CA ASP A 32 43.26 47.79 -35.11
C ASP A 32 43.53 46.69 -34.07
N LEU A 33 44.78 46.21 -34.01
CA LEU A 33 45.13 45.07 -33.14
C LEU A 33 44.84 45.35 -31.66
N GLU A 34 44.96 46.59 -31.19
CA GLU A 34 44.65 46.95 -29.80
C GLU A 34 43.14 46.85 -29.53
N SER A 35 42.30 47.40 -30.42
CA SER A 35 40.85 47.31 -30.29
C SER A 35 40.33 45.87 -30.45
N GLN A 36 40.96 45.05 -31.30
CA GLN A 36 40.65 43.61 -31.40
C GLN A 36 40.94 42.89 -30.08
N ALA A 37 42.10 43.16 -29.46
CA ALA A 37 42.47 42.57 -28.18
C ALA A 37 41.53 43.02 -27.05
N ALA A 38 41.22 44.32 -26.96
CA ALA A 38 40.30 44.88 -25.97
C ALA A 38 38.88 44.31 -26.12
N TYR A 39 38.40 44.12 -27.34
CA TYR A 39 37.09 43.52 -27.60
C TYR A 39 37.03 42.06 -27.15
N LEU A 40 38.07 41.26 -27.44
CA LEU A 40 38.17 39.88 -26.96
C LEU A 40 38.20 39.80 -25.43
N ILE A 41 38.93 40.71 -24.78
CA ILE A 41 38.97 40.81 -23.31
C ILE A 41 37.59 41.11 -22.76
N ASP A 42 36.86 42.09 -23.30
CA ASP A 42 35.48 42.38 -22.89
C ASP A 42 34.60 41.13 -23.03
N LEU A 43 34.65 40.49 -24.20
CA LEU A 43 33.81 39.33 -24.51
C LEU A 43 34.10 38.12 -23.60
N LEU A 44 35.36 37.94 -23.16
CA LEU A 44 35.75 36.92 -22.19
C LEU A 44 35.27 37.20 -20.76
N HIS A 45 35.12 38.47 -20.39
CA HIS A 45 34.62 38.88 -19.07
C HIS A 45 33.10 38.88 -18.96
N ARG A 46 32.39 38.79 -20.09
CA ARG A 46 30.92 38.76 -20.07
C ARG A 46 30.38 37.48 -19.42
N PRO A 47 29.23 37.55 -18.73
CA PRO A 47 28.62 36.39 -18.09
C PRO A 47 28.17 35.31 -19.09
N ASP A 48 27.94 35.67 -20.35
CA ASP A 48 27.56 34.77 -21.45
C ASP A 48 28.75 34.20 -22.22
N ALA A 49 29.99 34.54 -21.86
CA ALA A 49 31.21 34.04 -22.52
C ALA A 49 31.24 32.51 -22.66
N ARG A 50 30.66 31.80 -21.68
CA ARG A 50 30.53 30.33 -21.71
C ARG A 50 29.67 29.85 -22.88
N ARG A 51 28.57 30.53 -23.16
CA ARG A 51 27.62 30.20 -24.24
C ARG A 51 28.19 30.59 -25.61
N ASN A 52 28.92 31.71 -25.68
CA ASN A 52 29.53 32.22 -26.92
C ASN A 52 30.94 31.68 -27.22
N ARG A 53 31.29 30.50 -26.69
CA ARG A 53 32.66 29.95 -26.80
C ARG A 53 33.15 29.82 -28.24
N GLN A 54 32.28 29.43 -29.17
CA GLN A 54 32.64 29.23 -30.58
C GLN A 54 33.03 30.56 -31.22
N GLN A 55 32.23 31.61 -31.00
CA GLN A 55 32.49 32.97 -31.44
C GLN A 55 33.81 33.50 -30.86
N ILE A 56 34.06 33.30 -29.56
CA ILE A 56 35.32 33.69 -28.89
C ILE A 56 36.53 33.04 -29.57
N PHE A 57 36.47 31.72 -29.84
CA PHE A 57 37.59 31.02 -30.45
C PHE A 57 37.83 31.45 -31.90
N GLU A 58 36.77 31.69 -32.66
CA GLU A 58 36.87 32.15 -34.05
C GLU A 58 37.46 33.57 -34.11
N LEU A 59 36.97 34.50 -33.29
CA LEU A 59 37.53 35.86 -33.21
C LEU A 59 38.97 35.86 -32.70
N ASN A 60 39.32 34.99 -31.74
CA ASN A 60 40.70 34.85 -31.29
C ASN A 60 41.62 34.31 -32.39
N ARG A 61 41.16 33.35 -33.19
CA ARG A 61 41.91 32.85 -34.35
C ARG A 61 42.13 33.94 -35.40
N GLN A 62 41.11 34.77 -35.65
CA GLN A 62 41.22 35.93 -36.54
C GLN A 62 42.23 36.94 -36.02
N TYR A 63 42.19 37.26 -34.72
CA TYR A 63 43.16 38.12 -34.06
C TYR A 63 44.60 37.59 -34.19
N GLU A 64 44.83 36.31 -33.89
CA GLU A 64 46.14 35.67 -34.02
C GLU A 64 46.68 35.74 -35.47
N THR A 65 45.79 35.56 -36.45
CA THR A 65 46.11 35.69 -37.87
C THR A 65 46.51 37.12 -38.23
N ASN A 66 45.78 38.11 -37.73
CA ASN A 66 46.04 39.53 -37.95
C ASN A 66 47.37 39.98 -37.30
N VAL A 67 47.66 39.52 -36.08
CA VAL A 67 48.95 39.76 -35.40
C VAL A 67 50.10 39.15 -36.19
N ALA A 68 49.95 37.92 -36.68
CA ALA A 68 50.96 37.25 -37.51
C ALA A 68 51.21 38.00 -38.83
N ALA A 69 50.15 38.47 -39.48
CA ALA A 69 50.22 39.28 -40.70
C ALA A 69 50.91 40.62 -40.45
N ALA A 70 50.55 41.35 -39.38
CA ALA A 70 51.19 42.60 -39.00
C ALA A 70 52.68 42.42 -38.71
N ARG A 71 53.05 41.35 -38.00
CA ARG A 71 54.45 40.99 -37.74
C ARG A 71 55.21 40.64 -39.02
N ALA A 72 54.58 39.97 -39.98
CA ALA A 72 55.18 39.69 -41.29
C ALA A 72 55.40 40.98 -42.09
N ALA A 73 54.42 41.88 -42.12
CA ALA A 73 54.52 43.18 -42.79
C ALA A 73 55.62 44.07 -42.17
N SER A 74 55.74 44.10 -40.84
CA SER A 74 56.84 44.82 -40.17
C SER A 74 58.21 44.24 -40.51
N ARG A 75 58.34 42.91 -40.63
CA ARG A 75 59.59 42.27 -41.09
C ARG A 75 59.93 42.65 -42.52
N GLN A 76 58.93 42.65 -43.40
CA GLN A 76 59.12 43.00 -44.80
C GLN A 76 59.54 44.46 -44.97
N LYS A 77 58.91 45.40 -44.26
CA LYS A 77 59.31 46.82 -44.24
C LYS A 77 60.76 47.02 -43.77
N LEU A 78 61.19 46.27 -42.74
CA LEU A 78 62.58 46.31 -42.28
C LEU A 78 63.56 45.79 -43.35
N ALA A 79 63.18 44.78 -44.12
CA ALA A 79 64.00 44.21 -45.19
C ALA A 79 64.13 45.14 -46.42
N GLU A 80 63.16 46.02 -46.65
CA GLU A 80 63.14 46.97 -47.76
C GLU A 80 63.88 48.29 -47.45
N ASP A 81 64.13 48.60 -46.17
CA ASP A 81 64.82 49.81 -45.74
C ASP A 81 66.35 49.59 -45.67
N ALA A 82 67.08 50.18 -46.61
CA ALA A 82 68.52 50.03 -46.77
C ALA A 82 69.35 50.58 -45.57
N ASN A 83 68.73 51.37 -44.69
CA ASN A 83 69.33 51.90 -43.45
C ASN A 83 68.70 51.30 -42.18
N ALA A 84 67.96 50.19 -42.31
CA ALA A 84 67.31 49.55 -41.18
C ALA A 84 68.28 49.02 -40.10
N PRO A 85 67.89 49.07 -38.82
CA PRO A 85 68.63 48.39 -37.76
C PRO A 85 68.70 46.87 -38.00
N GLN A 86 69.83 46.24 -37.64
CA GLN A 86 70.06 44.80 -37.86
C GLN A 86 69.16 43.87 -37.03
N GLU A 87 68.46 44.40 -36.03
CA GLU A 87 67.63 43.63 -35.10
C GLU A 87 66.15 43.94 -35.28
N PHE A 88 65.36 42.93 -35.65
CA PHE A 88 63.91 43.06 -35.80
C PHE A 88 63.22 42.99 -34.44
N SER A 89 62.48 44.05 -34.09
CA SER A 89 61.61 44.09 -32.91
C SER A 89 60.17 44.38 -33.31
N PHE A 90 59.25 43.51 -32.91
CA PHE A 90 57.81 43.71 -33.05
C PHE A 90 57.22 43.96 -31.66
N GLN A 91 56.65 45.15 -31.46
CA GLN A 91 55.93 45.46 -30.24
C GLN A 91 54.52 44.85 -30.35
N PRO A 92 54.16 43.88 -29.49
CA PRO A 92 52.79 43.39 -29.44
C PRO A 92 51.84 44.52 -28.98
N PRO A 93 50.53 44.38 -29.22
CA PRO A 93 49.52 45.26 -28.65
C PRO A 93 49.67 45.36 -27.12
N ALA A 94 49.37 46.51 -26.54
CA ALA A 94 49.50 46.75 -25.10
C ALA A 94 48.60 45.79 -24.30
N SER A 95 47.42 45.48 -24.83
CA SER A 95 46.46 44.53 -24.25
C SER A 95 46.82 43.05 -24.44
N GLN A 96 47.90 42.69 -25.15
CA GLN A 96 48.23 41.28 -25.46
C GLN A 96 48.43 40.42 -24.20
N THR A 97 49.10 40.94 -23.19
CA THR A 97 49.38 40.20 -21.95
C THR A 97 48.09 39.95 -21.17
N GLU A 98 47.21 40.95 -21.13
CA GLU A 98 45.90 40.85 -20.49
C GLU A 98 44.99 39.86 -21.23
N LEU A 99 44.97 39.91 -22.56
CA LEU A 99 44.23 38.96 -23.40
C LEU A 99 44.69 37.52 -23.18
N ASN A 100 46.00 37.27 -23.16
CA ASN A 100 46.54 35.93 -22.90
C ASN A 100 46.10 35.40 -21.53
N LYS A 101 46.13 36.27 -20.50
CA LYS A 101 45.67 35.93 -19.16
C LYS A 101 44.17 35.63 -19.15
N ALA A 102 43.34 36.48 -19.77
CA ALA A 102 41.90 36.27 -19.86
C ALA A 102 41.53 34.95 -20.57
N LEU A 103 42.24 34.61 -21.64
CA LEU A 103 42.08 33.33 -22.36
C LEU A 103 42.50 32.13 -21.50
N GLN A 104 43.58 32.26 -20.73
CA GLN A 104 44.02 31.22 -19.78
C GLN A 104 42.96 31.02 -18.68
N ASP A 105 42.53 32.08 -18.03
CA ASP A 105 41.52 32.06 -16.97
C ASP A 105 40.20 31.44 -17.47
N PHE A 106 39.78 31.76 -18.70
CA PHE A 106 38.60 31.18 -19.34
C PHE A 106 38.73 29.67 -19.59
N ARG A 107 39.89 29.21 -20.10
CA ARG A 107 40.17 27.78 -20.32
C ARG A 107 40.21 27.01 -18.99
N GLU A 108 40.89 27.55 -17.98
CA GLU A 108 40.98 26.97 -16.65
C GLU A 108 39.63 26.95 -15.93
N GLY A 109 38.80 27.98 -16.11
CA GLY A 109 37.42 28.03 -15.65
C GLY A 109 36.60 26.86 -16.21
N ARG A 110 36.60 26.68 -17.54
CA ARG A 110 35.90 25.56 -18.18
C ARG A 110 36.40 24.20 -17.73
N ALA A 111 37.71 24.02 -17.61
CA ALA A 111 38.28 22.76 -17.15
C ALA A 111 37.82 22.44 -15.71
N ARG A 112 37.75 23.44 -14.84
CA ARG A 112 37.20 23.30 -13.48
C ARG A 112 35.71 22.98 -13.49
N ASP A 113 34.91 23.66 -14.32
CA ASP A 113 33.47 23.40 -14.43
C ASP A 113 33.20 21.98 -14.93
N ALA A 114 33.87 21.55 -16.01
CA ALA A 114 33.74 20.21 -16.56
C ALA A 114 34.12 19.14 -15.54
N LYS A 115 35.20 19.35 -14.77
CA LYS A 115 35.60 18.46 -13.69
C LYS A 115 34.56 18.42 -12.57
N SER A 116 33.98 19.56 -12.20
CA SER A 116 32.92 19.66 -11.19
C SER A 116 31.65 18.94 -11.64
N GLU A 117 31.22 19.12 -12.89
CA GLU A 117 30.08 18.43 -13.47
C GLU A 117 30.27 16.91 -13.53
N ASP A 118 31.45 16.45 -13.93
CA ASP A 118 31.79 15.02 -13.95
C ASP A 118 31.79 14.42 -12.54
N GLN A 119 32.37 15.12 -11.56
CA GLN A 119 32.29 14.73 -10.15
C GLN A 119 30.84 14.68 -9.64
N ASN A 120 30.01 15.67 -9.98
CA ASN A 120 28.60 15.69 -9.62
C ASN A 120 27.83 14.52 -10.25
N ARG A 121 28.09 14.19 -11.53
CA ARG A 121 27.51 13.01 -12.19
C ARG A 121 27.93 11.72 -11.50
N GLY A 122 29.21 11.60 -11.11
CA GLY A 122 29.71 10.46 -10.33
C GLY A 122 29.02 10.31 -8.97
N GLN A 123 28.82 11.42 -8.24
CA GLN A 123 28.08 11.41 -6.97
C GLN A 123 26.60 11.03 -7.17
N ASN A 124 25.96 11.55 -8.21
CA ASN A 124 24.59 11.18 -8.59
C ASN A 124 24.48 9.69 -8.91
N LEU A 125 25.47 9.13 -9.62
CA LEU A 125 25.52 7.69 -9.91
C LEU A 125 25.59 6.86 -8.63
N ALA A 126 26.49 7.20 -7.71
CA ALA A 126 26.62 6.52 -6.44
C ALA A 126 25.30 6.58 -5.63
N ARG A 127 24.64 7.75 -5.60
CA ARG A 127 23.33 7.89 -4.94
C ARG A 127 22.25 7.06 -5.61
N LYS A 128 22.17 7.04 -6.95
CA LYS A 128 21.20 6.20 -7.68
C LYS A 128 21.46 4.72 -7.44
N GLN A 129 22.71 4.28 -7.37
CA GLN A 129 23.06 2.90 -7.04
C GLN A 129 22.59 2.51 -5.62
N GLU A 130 22.75 3.39 -4.64
CA GLU A 130 22.22 3.19 -3.28
C GLU A 130 20.70 3.06 -3.28
N LEU A 131 19.99 3.97 -3.97
CA LEU A 131 18.54 3.93 -4.10
C LEU A 131 18.06 2.64 -4.78
N LEU A 132 18.76 2.16 -5.80
CA LEU A 132 18.47 0.87 -6.42
C LEU A 132 18.68 -0.30 -5.45
N GLY A 133 19.69 -0.24 -4.59
CA GLY A 133 19.91 -1.22 -3.52
C GLY A 133 18.73 -1.24 -2.53
N GLN A 134 18.28 -0.08 -2.08
CA GLN A 134 17.11 0.04 -1.20
C GLN A 134 15.82 -0.44 -1.89
N LEU A 135 15.65 -0.16 -3.18
CA LEU A 135 14.52 -0.64 -3.96
C LEU A 135 14.54 -2.17 -4.14
N ARG A 136 15.71 -2.79 -4.36
CA ARG A 136 15.84 -4.27 -4.39
C ARG A 136 15.39 -4.89 -3.08
N GLN A 137 15.88 -4.36 -1.96
CA GLN A 137 15.48 -4.84 -0.63
C GLN A 137 13.97 -4.70 -0.42
N LEU A 138 13.38 -3.59 -0.88
CA LEU A 138 11.94 -3.37 -0.80
C LEU A 138 11.16 -4.39 -1.63
N VAL A 139 11.61 -4.71 -2.85
CA VAL A 139 11.00 -5.70 -3.74
C VAL A 139 11.05 -7.12 -3.16
N GLU A 140 12.13 -7.47 -2.47
CA GLU A 140 12.34 -8.78 -1.84
C GLU A 140 11.63 -8.90 -0.48
N SER A 141 11.39 -7.78 0.19
CA SER A 141 10.69 -7.76 1.48
C SER A 141 9.19 -8.05 1.34
N ALA A 142 8.59 -8.64 2.38
CA ALA A 142 7.15 -8.83 2.42
C ALA A 142 6.41 -7.50 2.39
N GLU A 143 5.30 -7.43 1.65
CA GLU A 143 4.47 -6.22 1.56
C GLU A 143 3.89 -5.87 2.95
N THR A 144 4.22 -4.68 3.45
CA THR A 144 3.75 -4.15 4.73
C THR A 144 2.82 -2.96 4.51
N LYS A 145 2.38 -2.29 5.58
CA LYS A 145 1.64 -1.03 5.41
C LYS A 145 2.54 0.12 4.96
N ASP A 146 3.84 0.02 5.23
CA ASP A 146 4.80 1.12 5.03
C ASP A 146 5.57 1.00 3.71
N SER A 147 5.52 -0.16 3.05
CA SER A 147 6.21 -0.44 1.78
C SER A 147 5.83 0.56 0.68
N SER A 148 4.54 0.89 0.56
CA SER A 148 4.06 1.90 -0.39
C SER A 148 4.59 3.31 -0.11
N GLN A 149 4.76 3.69 1.16
CA GLN A 149 5.33 4.98 1.53
C GLN A 149 6.83 5.02 1.25
N LYS A 150 7.56 3.95 1.59
CA LYS A 150 8.98 3.81 1.28
C LYS A 150 9.23 3.88 -0.23
N LEU A 151 8.41 3.21 -1.05
CA LEU A 151 8.51 3.31 -2.50
C LEU A 151 8.36 4.75 -2.98
N LYS A 152 7.33 5.48 -2.50
CA LYS A 152 7.13 6.89 -2.88
C LYS A 152 8.33 7.76 -2.53
N GLN A 153 8.94 7.53 -1.37
CA GLN A 153 10.14 8.25 -0.95
C GLN A 153 11.32 7.93 -1.87
N LEU A 154 11.55 6.66 -2.21
CA LEU A 154 12.59 6.24 -3.17
C LEU A 154 12.39 6.86 -4.55
N GLN A 155 11.14 6.92 -5.04
CA GLN A 155 10.82 7.57 -6.32
C GLN A 155 11.07 9.09 -6.29
N ALA A 156 10.78 9.74 -5.16
CA ALA A 156 11.06 11.17 -4.97
C ALA A 156 12.58 11.43 -4.95
N ASP A 157 13.33 10.65 -4.16
CA ASP A 157 14.79 10.75 -4.08
C ASP A 157 15.46 10.47 -5.44
N TRP A 158 14.92 9.50 -6.20
CA TRP A 158 15.39 9.19 -7.54
C TRP A 158 15.24 10.37 -8.50
N LYS A 159 14.07 11.02 -8.48
CA LYS A 159 13.77 12.21 -9.31
C LYS A 159 14.58 13.44 -8.88
N ALA A 160 14.83 13.58 -7.58
CA ALA A 160 15.66 14.66 -7.05
C ALA A 160 17.15 14.48 -7.39
N THR A 161 17.59 13.25 -7.65
CA THR A 161 18.97 12.95 -8.03
C THR A 161 19.22 13.29 -9.50
N GLY A 162 20.21 14.14 -9.75
CA GLY A 162 20.52 14.68 -11.07
C GLY A 162 21.02 13.64 -12.11
N PRO A 163 21.55 14.13 -13.25
CA PRO A 163 22.04 13.26 -14.32
C PRO A 163 23.26 12.45 -13.86
N VAL A 164 23.40 11.26 -14.45
CA VAL A 164 24.52 10.33 -14.22
C VAL A 164 25.44 10.31 -15.46
N PRO A 165 26.65 9.70 -15.39
CA PRO A 165 27.50 9.55 -16.56
C PRO A 165 26.76 8.80 -17.69
N GLN A 166 27.03 9.21 -18.93
CA GLN A 166 26.30 8.73 -20.10
C GLN A 166 26.39 7.21 -20.27
N ASN A 167 27.55 6.63 -19.93
CA ASN A 167 27.80 5.19 -20.00
C ASN A 167 26.88 4.38 -19.06
N ASP A 168 26.52 4.94 -17.90
CA ASP A 168 25.73 4.26 -16.87
C ASP A 168 24.23 4.60 -16.94
N SER A 169 23.86 5.63 -17.71
CA SER A 169 22.50 6.18 -17.75
C SER A 169 21.46 5.12 -18.13
N GLN A 170 21.71 4.38 -19.21
CA GLN A 170 20.76 3.39 -19.72
C GLN A 170 20.61 2.20 -18.77
N GLU A 171 21.71 1.67 -18.22
CA GLU A 171 21.68 0.55 -17.28
C GLU A 171 20.97 0.94 -15.98
N THR A 172 21.28 2.12 -15.45
CA THR A 172 20.68 2.68 -14.24
C THR A 172 19.17 2.85 -14.41
N TRP A 173 18.74 3.37 -15.57
CA TRP A 173 17.32 3.54 -15.91
C TRP A 173 16.59 2.20 -16.09
N ASN A 174 17.17 1.26 -16.85
CA ASN A 174 16.58 -0.07 -17.08
C ASN A 174 16.41 -0.84 -15.76
N THR A 175 17.42 -0.77 -14.89
CA THR A 175 17.40 -1.44 -13.58
C THR A 175 16.30 -0.87 -12.69
N TYR A 176 16.15 0.46 -12.66
CA TYR A 176 15.10 1.12 -11.88
C TYR A 176 13.71 0.68 -12.30
N HIS A 177 13.38 0.75 -13.59
CA HIS A 177 12.06 0.35 -14.09
C HIS A 177 11.81 -1.15 -13.93
N GLY A 178 12.81 -1.99 -14.20
CA GLY A 178 12.69 -3.43 -13.97
C GLY A 178 12.40 -3.79 -12.51
N LEU A 179 12.91 -3.02 -11.55
CA LEU A 179 12.59 -3.20 -10.13
C LEU A 179 11.20 -2.67 -9.77
N LEU A 180 10.78 -1.54 -10.34
CA LEU A 180 9.41 -1.03 -10.17
C LEU A 180 8.37 -2.01 -10.70
N ASP A 181 8.58 -2.55 -11.90
CA ASP A 181 7.68 -3.54 -12.50
C ASP A 181 7.54 -4.78 -11.62
N ARG A 182 8.67 -5.28 -11.08
CA ARG A 182 8.67 -6.39 -10.12
C ARG A 182 7.92 -6.05 -8.84
N TYR A 183 8.13 -4.85 -8.30
CA TYR A 183 7.42 -4.38 -7.11
C TYR A 183 5.90 -4.42 -7.34
N TYR A 184 5.42 -3.77 -8.40
CA TYR A 184 3.98 -3.69 -8.69
C TYR A 184 3.38 -5.06 -9.04
N ALA A 185 4.13 -5.94 -9.71
CA ALA A 185 3.71 -7.32 -9.94
C ALA A 185 3.55 -8.10 -8.62
N ASN A 186 4.51 -7.98 -7.70
CA ASN A 186 4.44 -8.62 -6.37
C ASN A 186 3.28 -8.07 -5.55
N GLN A 187 3.09 -6.75 -5.56
CA GLN A 187 1.98 -6.08 -4.89
C GLN A 187 0.62 -6.53 -5.45
N GLY A 188 0.50 -6.62 -6.78
CA GLY A 188 -0.70 -7.14 -7.44
C GLY A 188 -1.03 -8.57 -6.99
N ARG A 189 -0.06 -9.48 -7.02
CA ARG A 189 -0.21 -10.87 -6.55
C ARG A 189 -0.61 -10.94 -5.08
N PHE A 190 -0.04 -10.08 -4.23
CA PHE A 190 -0.37 -10.03 -2.82
C PHE A 190 -1.84 -9.64 -2.57
N TYR A 191 -2.33 -8.62 -3.28
CA TYR A 191 -3.74 -8.23 -3.17
C TYR A 191 -4.69 -9.28 -3.76
N GLU A 192 -4.30 -9.92 -4.87
CA GLU A 192 -5.05 -11.03 -5.45
C GLU A 192 -5.19 -12.20 -4.46
N LEU A 193 -4.09 -12.62 -3.84
CA LEU A 193 -4.09 -13.67 -2.82
C LEU A 193 -4.97 -13.29 -1.61
N LYS A 194 -4.86 -12.06 -1.11
CA LYS A 194 -5.72 -11.56 -0.03
C LYS A 194 -7.19 -11.57 -0.39
N GLU A 195 -7.52 -11.24 -1.63
CA GLU A 195 -8.90 -11.23 -2.10
C GLU A 195 -9.43 -12.66 -2.26
N LEU A 196 -8.62 -13.60 -2.76
CA LEU A 196 -8.95 -15.02 -2.79
C LEU A 196 -9.18 -15.58 -1.38
N ASP A 197 -8.34 -15.23 -0.41
CA ASP A 197 -8.52 -15.63 0.99
C ASP A 197 -9.81 -15.08 1.58
N ARG A 198 -10.15 -13.82 1.29
CA ARG A 198 -11.43 -13.22 1.71
C ARG A 198 -12.63 -13.95 1.10
N ARG A 199 -12.57 -14.31 -0.18
CA ARG A 199 -13.62 -15.09 -0.85
C ARG A 199 -13.77 -16.48 -0.24
N ARG A 200 -12.67 -17.17 0.04
CA ARG A 200 -12.70 -18.46 0.76
C ARG A 200 -13.30 -18.34 2.15
N ASN A 201 -12.95 -17.28 2.89
CA ASN A 201 -13.55 -16.99 4.20
C ASN A 201 -15.06 -16.70 4.08
N GLN A 202 -15.48 -16.04 3.00
CA GLN A 202 -16.89 -15.78 2.72
C GLN A 202 -17.65 -17.09 2.51
N GLU A 203 -17.17 -17.96 1.62
CA GLU A 203 -17.75 -19.29 1.37
C GLU A 203 -17.81 -20.13 2.66
N ALA A 204 -16.76 -20.11 3.48
CA ALA A 204 -16.73 -20.80 4.76
C ALA A 204 -17.79 -20.27 5.74
N LYS A 205 -17.99 -18.94 5.81
CA LYS A 205 -19.03 -18.33 6.63
C LYS A 205 -20.44 -18.63 6.10
N GLU A 206 -20.63 -18.63 4.78
CA GLU A 206 -21.90 -19.02 4.17
C GLU A 206 -22.27 -20.48 4.49
N ALA A 207 -21.29 -21.40 4.40
CA ALA A 207 -21.49 -22.79 4.78
C ALA A 207 -21.79 -22.96 6.28
N LEU A 208 -21.14 -22.17 7.14
CA LEU A 208 -21.39 -22.14 8.58
C LEU A 208 -22.81 -21.65 8.88
N ILE A 209 -23.26 -20.59 8.21
CA ILE A 209 -24.63 -20.08 8.32
C ILE A 209 -25.63 -21.15 7.88
N GLY A 210 -25.39 -21.82 6.75
CA GLY A 210 -26.25 -22.93 6.29
C GLY A 210 -26.36 -24.05 7.32
N ARG A 211 -25.26 -24.39 8.02
CA ARG A 211 -25.30 -25.34 9.15
C ARG A 211 -26.11 -24.80 10.32
N ALA A 212 -25.99 -23.51 10.66
CA ALA A 212 -26.75 -22.89 11.74
C ALA A 212 -28.26 -22.89 11.44
N GLU A 213 -28.66 -22.55 10.22
CA GLU A 213 -30.06 -22.58 9.77
C GLU A 213 -30.63 -24.01 9.84
N ALA A 214 -29.84 -25.03 9.49
CA ALA A 214 -30.25 -26.43 9.57
C ALA A 214 -30.50 -26.93 11.01
N LEU A 215 -29.99 -26.25 12.05
CA LEU A 215 -30.20 -26.63 13.46
C LEU A 215 -31.67 -26.58 13.88
N LEU A 216 -32.50 -25.81 13.18
CA LEU A 216 -33.95 -25.77 13.40
C LEU A 216 -34.62 -27.12 13.14
N ALA A 217 -34.09 -27.91 12.20
CA ALA A 217 -34.60 -29.23 11.86
C ALA A 217 -34.02 -30.36 12.74
N VAL A 218 -32.94 -30.10 13.48
CA VAL A 218 -32.26 -31.14 14.29
C VAL A 218 -33.15 -31.58 15.47
N PRO A 219 -33.37 -32.89 15.69
CA PRO A 219 -34.13 -33.38 16.83
C PRO A 219 -33.32 -33.22 18.13
N GLY A 220 -33.99 -32.71 19.16
CA GLY A 220 -33.40 -32.48 20.48
C GLY A 220 -32.74 -31.11 20.61
N ILE A 221 -33.38 -30.23 21.37
CA ILE A 221 -32.97 -28.82 21.51
C ILE A 221 -31.56 -28.66 22.11
N ASN A 222 -31.17 -29.53 23.05
CA ASN A 222 -29.85 -29.43 23.68
C ASN A 222 -28.72 -29.72 22.68
N LYS A 223 -28.90 -30.71 21.80
CA LYS A 223 -27.93 -31.02 20.73
C LYS A 223 -27.81 -29.85 19.76
N ALA A 224 -28.92 -29.23 19.38
CA ALA A 224 -28.91 -28.04 18.52
C ALA A 224 -28.16 -26.87 19.17
N LEU A 225 -28.34 -26.62 20.47
CA LEU A 225 -27.63 -25.55 21.19
C LEU A 225 -26.14 -25.81 21.35
N ASP A 226 -25.74 -27.06 21.62
CA ASP A 226 -24.32 -27.41 21.73
C ASP A 226 -23.60 -27.27 20.40
N GLU A 227 -24.25 -27.65 19.30
CA GLU A 227 -23.71 -27.42 17.95
C GLU A 227 -23.68 -25.93 17.60
N LEU A 228 -24.73 -25.16 17.96
CA LEU A 228 -24.75 -23.71 17.76
C LEU A 228 -23.55 -23.01 18.44
N LYS A 229 -23.19 -23.44 19.65
CA LYS A 229 -21.99 -22.93 20.36
C LYS A 229 -20.71 -23.19 19.59
N LYS A 230 -20.54 -24.39 19.02
CA LYS A 230 -19.37 -24.70 18.18
C LYS A 230 -19.33 -23.83 16.94
N LEU A 231 -20.47 -23.61 16.28
CA LEU A 231 -20.54 -22.72 15.11
C LEU A 231 -20.16 -21.27 15.48
N HIS A 232 -20.54 -20.79 16.67
CA HIS A 232 -20.08 -19.48 17.16
C HIS A 232 -18.55 -19.42 17.36
N GLU A 233 -17.92 -20.49 17.82
CA GLU A 233 -16.45 -20.54 17.93
C GLU A 233 -15.78 -20.63 16.55
N GLU A 234 -16.28 -21.49 15.66
CA GLU A 234 -15.79 -21.58 14.28
C GLU A 234 -15.88 -20.23 13.55
N TRP A 235 -16.95 -19.48 13.76
CA TRP A 235 -17.14 -18.14 13.17
C TRP A 235 -16.02 -17.16 13.54
N LYS A 236 -15.52 -17.21 14.79
CA LYS A 236 -14.43 -16.36 15.27
C LYS A 236 -13.09 -16.75 14.68
N HIS A 237 -12.92 -18.02 14.32
CA HIS A 237 -11.69 -18.54 13.71
C HIS A 237 -11.62 -18.30 12.20
N ILE A 238 -12.76 -18.09 11.53
CA ILE A 238 -12.76 -17.70 10.11
C ILE A 238 -12.33 -16.25 9.98
N GLY A 239 -11.36 -16.03 9.09
CA GLY A 239 -10.77 -14.72 8.84
C GLY A 239 -11.73 -13.67 8.26
N PRO A 240 -11.18 -12.50 7.87
CA PRO A 240 -11.98 -11.42 7.29
C PRO A 240 -12.57 -11.82 5.93
N VAL A 241 -13.73 -11.27 5.63
CA VAL A 241 -14.47 -11.41 4.35
C VAL A 241 -14.44 -10.08 3.59
N PRO A 242 -14.89 -10.02 2.32
CA PRO A 242 -15.05 -8.76 1.61
C PRO A 242 -15.93 -7.79 2.41
N GLY A 243 -15.57 -6.51 2.43
CA GLY A 243 -16.19 -5.51 3.31
C GLY A 243 -17.72 -5.42 3.15
N GLU A 244 -18.20 -5.55 1.91
CA GLU A 244 -19.61 -5.53 1.55
C GLU A 244 -20.39 -6.71 2.15
N GLN A 245 -19.75 -7.87 2.30
CA GLN A 245 -20.39 -9.11 2.77
C GLN A 245 -20.29 -9.29 4.29
N ARG A 246 -19.48 -8.48 4.98
CA ARG A 246 -19.24 -8.62 6.42
C ARG A 246 -20.52 -8.47 7.23
N GLU A 247 -21.30 -7.42 6.98
CA GLU A 247 -22.52 -7.13 7.73
C GLU A 247 -23.67 -8.08 7.34
N PRO A 248 -23.96 -8.33 6.04
CA PRO A 248 -25.02 -9.26 5.65
C PRO A 248 -24.83 -10.67 6.21
N LEU A 249 -23.60 -11.21 6.15
CA LEU A 249 -23.31 -12.53 6.69
C LEU A 249 -23.48 -12.57 8.20
N TRP A 250 -23.05 -11.53 8.92
CA TRP A 250 -23.19 -11.46 10.36
C TRP A 250 -24.66 -11.42 10.79
N GLN A 251 -25.48 -10.59 10.14
CA GLN A 251 -26.91 -10.49 10.43
C GLN A 251 -27.63 -11.81 10.16
N ARG A 252 -27.29 -12.49 9.05
CA ARG A 252 -27.89 -13.79 8.72
C ARG A 252 -27.49 -14.87 9.73
N PHE A 253 -26.24 -14.88 10.19
CA PHE A 253 -25.81 -15.79 11.25
C PHE A 253 -26.54 -15.52 12.57
N LEU A 254 -26.67 -14.24 12.96
CA LEU A 254 -27.38 -13.85 14.17
C LEU A 254 -28.86 -14.27 14.11
N ALA A 255 -29.54 -14.03 12.98
CA ALA A 255 -30.92 -14.44 12.77
C ALA A 255 -31.09 -15.97 12.91
N ALA A 256 -30.15 -16.76 12.37
CA ALA A 256 -30.16 -18.21 12.55
C ALA A 256 -30.00 -18.62 14.02
N SER A 257 -29.06 -18.00 14.75
CA SER A 257 -28.88 -18.23 16.18
C SER A 257 -30.13 -17.86 16.99
N GLU A 258 -30.74 -16.71 16.71
CA GLU A 258 -31.96 -16.25 17.37
C GLU A 258 -33.12 -17.24 17.15
N ALA A 259 -33.28 -17.76 15.94
CA ALA A 259 -34.32 -18.75 15.64
C ALA A 259 -34.15 -20.04 16.48
N VAL A 260 -32.91 -20.52 16.66
CA VAL A 260 -32.63 -21.69 17.52
C VAL A 260 -32.94 -21.38 19.00
N HIS A 261 -32.61 -20.17 19.46
CA HIS A 261 -32.94 -19.73 20.81
C HIS A 261 -34.46 -19.58 21.04
N LEU A 262 -35.19 -19.09 20.03
CA LEU A 262 -36.65 -19.01 20.07
C LEU A 262 -37.28 -20.40 20.17
N ARG A 263 -36.83 -21.34 19.34
CA ARG A 263 -37.25 -22.76 19.42
C ARG A 263 -37.01 -23.36 20.81
N ARG A 264 -35.90 -22.99 21.46
CA ARG A 264 -35.62 -23.41 22.85
C ARG A 264 -36.64 -22.84 23.82
N LYS A 265 -36.94 -21.55 23.69
CA LYS A 265 -37.93 -20.88 24.55
C LYS A 265 -39.29 -21.56 24.42
N GLU A 266 -39.76 -21.77 23.19
CA GLU A 266 -41.03 -22.47 22.90
C GLU A 266 -41.05 -23.89 23.48
N PHE A 267 -39.96 -24.65 23.35
CA PHE A 267 -39.86 -25.98 23.93
C PHE A 267 -40.00 -25.96 25.47
N VAL A 268 -39.38 -24.98 26.14
CA VAL A 268 -39.48 -24.81 27.60
C VAL A 268 -40.88 -24.35 28.00
N ASP A 269 -41.48 -23.42 27.26
CA ASP A 269 -42.81 -22.89 27.54
C ASP A 269 -43.89 -23.97 27.42
N VAL A 270 -43.84 -24.78 26.34
CA VAL A 270 -44.75 -25.93 26.14
C VAL A 270 -44.59 -26.94 27.27
N ARG A 271 -43.35 -27.28 27.64
CA ARG A 271 -43.08 -28.21 28.74
C ARG A 271 -43.60 -27.67 30.07
N SER A 272 -43.37 -26.39 30.37
CA SER A 272 -43.85 -25.75 31.59
C SER A 272 -45.37 -25.72 31.67
N ALA A 273 -46.05 -25.44 30.55
CA ALA A 273 -47.51 -25.49 30.46
C ALA A 273 -48.03 -26.92 30.71
N GLN A 274 -47.42 -27.94 30.11
CA GLN A 274 -47.77 -29.35 30.36
C GLN A 274 -47.54 -29.74 31.82
N GLU A 275 -46.41 -29.36 32.41
CA GLU A 275 -46.13 -29.60 33.83
C GLU A 275 -47.18 -28.93 34.72
N THR A 276 -47.62 -27.70 34.39
CA THR A 276 -48.66 -26.97 35.11
C THR A 276 -50.04 -27.63 35.00
N GLU A 277 -50.42 -28.15 33.83
CA GLU A 277 -51.67 -28.90 33.68
C GLU A 277 -51.62 -30.25 34.43
N ASN A 278 -50.49 -30.96 34.36
CA ASN A 278 -50.28 -32.17 35.16
C ASN A 278 -50.37 -31.89 36.66
N LEU A 279 -49.93 -30.71 37.12
CA LEU A 279 -50.05 -30.30 38.51
C LEU A 279 -51.52 -30.19 38.93
N LYS A 280 -52.37 -29.57 38.10
CA LYS A 280 -53.82 -29.48 38.38
C LYS A 280 -54.47 -30.86 38.44
N VAL A 281 -54.12 -31.75 37.52
CA VAL A 281 -54.61 -33.14 37.52
C VAL A 281 -54.21 -33.83 38.82
N LYS A 282 -52.93 -33.78 39.20
CA LYS A 282 -52.47 -34.40 40.45
C LYS A 282 -53.08 -33.76 41.69
N GLN A 283 -53.30 -32.45 41.72
CA GLN A 283 -54.03 -31.79 42.81
C GLN A 283 -55.48 -32.31 42.94
N ALA A 284 -56.20 -32.45 41.82
CA ALA A 284 -57.55 -33.01 41.83
C ALA A 284 -57.57 -34.49 42.27
N LEU A 285 -56.56 -35.28 41.88
CA LEU A 285 -56.42 -36.66 42.37
C LEU A 285 -56.12 -36.71 43.87
N LEU A 286 -55.28 -35.80 44.38
CA LEU A 286 -55.01 -35.67 45.81
C LEU A 286 -56.30 -35.41 46.59
N GLU A 287 -57.11 -34.44 46.14
CA GLU A 287 -58.41 -34.14 46.75
C GLU A 287 -59.36 -35.35 46.75
N ARG A 288 -59.28 -36.22 45.73
CA ARG A 288 -60.05 -37.47 45.69
C ARG A 288 -59.53 -38.53 46.66
N VAL A 289 -58.23 -38.58 46.96
CA VAL A 289 -57.64 -39.55 47.90
C VAL A 289 -57.86 -39.16 49.36
N LEU A 290 -57.83 -37.87 49.70
CA LEU A 290 -57.93 -37.41 51.10
C LEU A 290 -59.12 -38.01 51.89
N PRO A 291 -60.35 -38.15 51.34
CA PRO A 291 -61.48 -38.75 52.06
C PRO A 291 -61.31 -40.24 52.39
N PHE A 292 -60.41 -40.97 51.69
CA PHE A 292 -60.15 -42.38 51.97
C PHE A 292 -59.38 -42.58 53.29
N ALA A 293 -58.61 -41.57 53.74
CA ALA A 293 -57.89 -41.63 55.01
C ALA A 293 -58.84 -41.73 56.22
N GLU A 294 -60.05 -41.19 56.10
CA GLU A 294 -61.07 -41.18 57.17
C GLU A 294 -62.18 -42.23 56.94
N PHE A 295 -62.12 -43.00 55.84
CA PHE A 295 -63.16 -43.95 55.48
C PHE A 295 -63.11 -45.22 56.37
N SER A 296 -64.24 -45.54 57.02
CA SER A 296 -64.42 -46.77 57.79
C SER A 296 -65.82 -47.35 57.56
N THR A 297 -65.90 -48.65 57.27
CA THR A 297 -67.17 -49.38 57.07
C THR A 297 -67.03 -50.81 57.58
N GLU A 298 -68.13 -51.37 58.10
CA GLU A 298 -68.22 -52.78 58.51
C GLU A 298 -68.65 -53.70 57.34
N ARG A 299 -68.94 -53.13 56.16
CA ARG A 299 -69.44 -53.86 54.99
C ARG A 299 -68.32 -54.18 54.00
N VAL A 300 -68.08 -55.48 53.79
CA VAL A 300 -67.02 -55.99 52.89
C VAL A 300 -67.18 -55.52 51.43
N ASN A 301 -68.41 -55.41 50.93
CA ASN A 301 -68.64 -54.97 49.55
C ASN A 301 -68.29 -53.48 49.34
N GLU A 302 -68.55 -52.63 50.33
CA GLU A 302 -68.16 -51.21 50.28
C GLU A 302 -66.64 -51.05 50.38
N TRP A 303 -65.98 -51.90 51.17
CA TRP A 303 -64.51 -51.95 51.25
C TRP A 303 -63.86 -52.33 49.91
N ARG A 304 -64.42 -53.32 49.19
CA ARG A 304 -63.95 -53.71 47.86
C ARG A 304 -64.11 -52.58 46.84
N SER A 305 -65.29 -51.97 46.76
CA SER A 305 -65.55 -50.83 45.86
C SER A 305 -64.55 -49.68 46.08
N ARG A 306 -64.27 -49.34 47.34
CA ARG A 306 -63.31 -48.29 47.70
C ARG A 306 -61.88 -48.65 47.38
N THR A 307 -61.51 -49.93 47.52
CA THR A 307 -60.20 -50.42 47.11
C THR A 307 -60.02 -50.31 45.60
N ASP A 308 -61.04 -50.67 44.82
CA ASP A 308 -61.00 -50.53 43.36
C ASP A 308 -60.89 -49.06 42.94
N GLU A 309 -61.65 -48.16 43.57
CA GLU A 309 -61.54 -46.71 43.34
C GLU A 309 -60.12 -46.17 43.64
N LEU A 310 -59.49 -46.60 44.74
CA LEU A 310 -58.13 -46.17 45.09
C LEU A 310 -57.09 -46.70 44.10
N GLN A 311 -57.24 -47.94 43.62
CA GLN A 311 -56.38 -48.51 42.59
C GLN A 311 -56.50 -47.74 41.27
N GLU A 312 -57.70 -47.31 40.89
CA GLU A 312 -57.89 -46.45 39.71
C GLU A 312 -57.26 -45.07 39.89
N ILE A 313 -57.42 -44.43 41.05
CA ILE A 313 -56.75 -43.14 41.33
C ILE A 313 -55.22 -43.29 41.30
N LYS A 314 -54.68 -44.41 41.79
CA LYS A 314 -53.24 -44.70 41.71
C LYS A 314 -52.77 -44.83 40.26
N LYS A 315 -53.52 -45.53 39.41
CA LYS A 315 -53.20 -45.61 37.97
C LYS A 315 -53.24 -44.23 37.33
N GLU A 316 -54.26 -43.43 37.62
CA GLU A 316 -54.39 -42.05 37.12
C GLU A 316 -53.23 -41.16 37.60
N TRP A 317 -52.75 -41.35 38.84
CA TRP A 317 -51.63 -40.61 39.41
C TRP A 317 -50.29 -40.94 38.75
N GLU A 318 -50.03 -42.23 38.52
CA GLU A 318 -48.82 -42.70 37.84
C GLU A 318 -48.84 -42.33 36.35
N ALA A 319 -50.03 -42.29 35.74
CA ALA A 319 -50.22 -41.82 34.37
C ALA A 319 -50.12 -40.29 34.24
N ALA A 320 -50.45 -39.54 35.30
CA ALA A 320 -50.27 -38.09 35.33
C ALA A 320 -48.77 -37.77 35.28
N GLY A 321 -48.36 -37.09 34.21
CA GLY A 321 -46.97 -36.83 33.89
C GLY A 321 -46.19 -35.99 34.91
N PRO A 322 -44.99 -35.50 34.55
CA PRO A 322 -44.19 -34.68 35.45
C PRO A 322 -44.91 -33.36 35.78
N VAL A 323 -44.67 -32.85 36.98
CA VAL A 323 -45.18 -31.56 37.50
C VAL A 323 -44.01 -30.61 37.78
N PRO A 324 -44.23 -29.30 37.99
CA PRO A 324 -43.13 -28.39 38.18
C PRO A 324 -42.36 -28.74 39.45
N ARG A 325 -41.02 -28.71 39.35
CA ARG A 325 -40.11 -29.24 40.39
C ARG A 325 -40.37 -28.67 41.78
N ALA A 326 -40.81 -27.42 41.86
CA ALA A 326 -41.08 -26.75 43.13
C ALA A 326 -42.23 -27.40 43.93
N GLN A 327 -43.27 -27.91 43.25
CA GLN A 327 -44.42 -28.54 43.91
C GLN A 327 -44.35 -30.07 43.93
N ALA A 328 -43.50 -30.68 43.10
CA ALA A 328 -43.42 -32.13 42.93
C ALA A 328 -43.21 -32.90 44.25
N ASP A 329 -42.25 -32.48 45.08
CA ASP A 329 -41.89 -33.20 46.30
C ASP A 329 -42.98 -33.11 47.38
N GLN A 330 -43.59 -31.93 47.54
CA GLN A 330 -44.66 -31.73 48.51
C GLN A 330 -45.91 -32.53 48.10
N LEU A 331 -46.27 -32.47 46.82
CA LEU A 331 -47.46 -33.12 46.28
C LEU A 331 -47.35 -34.66 46.39
N ASN A 332 -46.19 -35.22 46.06
CA ASN A 332 -45.92 -36.64 46.24
C ASN A 332 -46.01 -37.06 47.71
N LYS A 333 -45.43 -36.28 48.64
CA LYS A 333 -45.53 -36.58 50.08
C LYS A 333 -46.97 -36.58 50.57
N GLN A 334 -47.78 -35.60 50.16
CA GLN A 334 -49.18 -35.53 50.55
C GLN A 334 -49.98 -36.74 50.03
N TYR A 335 -49.73 -37.16 48.80
CA TYR A 335 -50.43 -38.31 48.21
C TYR A 335 -50.11 -39.64 48.88
N TRP A 336 -48.85 -39.90 49.22
CA TRP A 336 -48.46 -41.15 49.88
C TRP A 336 -48.73 -41.18 51.39
N ASN A 337 -48.99 -40.01 52.00
CA ASN A 337 -49.38 -39.90 53.41
C ASN A 337 -50.90 -39.98 53.61
N ALA A 338 -51.67 -39.65 52.57
CA ALA A 338 -53.12 -39.83 52.53
C ALA A 338 -53.45 -41.30 52.25
#